data_AF-A0A3C2DB09-F1
#
_entry.id   AF-A0A3C2DB09-F1
#
_cell.length_a   1.000
_cell.length_b   1.000
_cell.length_c   1.000
_cell.angle_alpha   90.00
_cell.angle_beta   90.00
_cell.angle_gamma   90.00
#
_symmetry.space_group_name_H-M   'P 1'
#
loop_
_entity.id
_entity.type
_entity.pdbx_description
1 polymer ?
#
loop_
_entity_poly.entity_id
_entity_poly.type
_entity_poly.pdbx_seq_one_letter_code
_entity_poly.pdbx_strand_id
1 'polypeptide(L)' 'MNRDVIISCAVTGAGDTAGRSEHVPVTPGQIATSALDAASAGAAIVHC' A
#
# COMPACT_ATOMS: atom_id res chain seq x y z
N MET A 1 -13.01 17.38 16.01
CA MET A 1 -12.05 16.70 15.11
C MET A 1 -11.55 15.47 15.84
N ASN A 2 -11.70 14.27 15.27
CA ASN A 2 -11.19 13.04 15.90
C ASN A 2 -9.65 13.07 15.86
N ARG A 3 -8.99 12.80 16.99
CA ARG A 3 -7.52 12.77 17.09
C ARG A 3 -6.96 11.36 16.85
N ASP A 4 -7.80 10.34 17.01
CA ASP A 4 -7.44 8.95 16.80
C ASP A 4 -7.86 8.52 15.39
N VAL A 5 -7.02 8.88 14.43
CA VAL A 5 -7.25 8.62 13.00
C VAL A 5 -6.63 7.28 12.62
N ILE A 6 -7.43 6.41 12.01
CA ILE A 6 -6.93 5.17 11.39
C ILE A 6 -6.62 5.46 9.94
N ILE A 7 -5.37 5.24 9.54
CA ILE A 7 -4.90 5.35 8.16
C ILE A 7 -4.72 3.94 7.60
N SER A 8 -5.38 3.62 6.49
CA SER A 8 -5.15 2.39 5.74
C SER A 8 -4.45 2.68 4.41
N CYS A 9 -3.70 1.71 3.90
CA CYS A 9 -3.04 1.79 2.60
C CYS A 9 -3.35 0.54 1.75
N ALA A 10 -3.85 0.73 0.53
CA ALA A 10 -3.99 -0.33 -0.46
C ALA A 10 -2.82 -0.21 -1.46
N VAL A 11 -1.93 -1.19 -1.50
CA VAL A 11 -0.62 -1.03 -2.16
C VAL A 11 -0.61 -1.41 -3.64
N THR A 12 -1.56 -2.24 -4.08
CA THR A 12 -1.61 -2.76 -5.47
C THR A 12 -2.95 -2.51 -6.16
N GLY A 13 -4.04 -3.00 -5.56
CA GLY A 13 -5.35 -3.07 -6.22
C GLY A 13 -5.46 -4.24 -7.21
N ALA A 14 -6.62 -4.35 -7.88
CA ALA A 14 -6.94 -5.48 -8.77
C ALA A 14 -7.23 -5.07 -10.24
N GLY A 15 -7.21 -3.78 -10.55
CA GLY A 15 -7.44 -3.28 -11.90
C GLY A 15 -6.21 -3.39 -12.80
N ASP A 16 -6.42 -3.38 -14.12
CA ASP A 16 -5.36 -3.33 -15.13
C ASP A 16 -4.64 -1.96 -15.11
N THR A 17 -3.80 -1.79 -14.09
CA THR A 17 -3.17 -0.51 -13.74
C THR A 17 -1.66 -0.63 -13.54
N ALA A 18 -1.10 -1.84 -13.58
CA ALA A 18 0.33 -2.09 -13.47
C ALA A 18 1.16 -1.31 -14.52
N GLY A 19 0.63 -1.12 -15.72
CA GLY A 19 1.28 -0.34 -16.77
C GLY A 19 1.16 1.18 -16.64
N ARG A 20 0.40 1.70 -15.66
CA ARG A 20 0.15 3.14 -15.51
C ARG A 20 1.22 3.84 -14.67
N SER A 21 2.01 3.09 -13.89
CA SER A 21 3.12 3.60 -13.09
C SER A 21 4.12 2.49 -12.79
N GLU A 22 5.41 2.79 -12.88
CA GLU A 22 6.49 1.87 -12.50
C GLU A 22 6.53 1.57 -10.99
N HIS A 23 5.83 2.37 -10.18
CA HIS A 23 5.76 2.20 -8.73
C HIS A 23 4.67 1.23 -8.27
N VAL A 24 3.83 0.72 -9.17
CA VAL A 24 2.83 -0.30 -8.79
C VAL A 24 3.57 -1.61 -8.49
N PRO A 25 3.52 -2.11 -7.24
CA PRO A 25 4.17 -3.37 -6.91
C PRO A 25 3.40 -4.53 -7.55
N VAL A 26 4.06 -5.36 -8.34
CA VAL A 26 3.41 -6.47 -9.09
C VAL A 26 3.85 -7.84 -8.62
N THR A 27 5.08 -7.97 -8.13
CA THR A 27 5.60 -9.23 -7.59
C THR A 27 5.33 -9.35 -6.09
N PRO A 28 5.22 -10.58 -5.54
CA PRO A 28 5.02 -10.77 -4.11
C PRO A 28 6.06 -10.06 -3.23
N GLY A 29 7.33 -10.06 -3.66
CA GLY A 29 8.40 -9.36 -2.94
C GLY A 29 8.22 -7.84 -2.93
N GLN A 30 7.83 -7.24 -4.05
CA GLN A 30 7.54 -5.80 -4.11
C GLN A 30 6.33 -5.42 -3.25
N ILE A 31 5.27 -6.25 -3.25
CA ILE A 31 4.07 -6.02 -2.44
C ILE A 31 4.43 -6.08 -0.96
N ALA A 32 5.23 -7.07 -0.54
CA ALA A 32 5.70 -7.17 0.84
C ALA A 32 6.54 -5.96 1.26
N THR A 33 7.49 -5.52 0.44
CA THR A 33 8.29 -4.32 0.72
C THR A 33 7.42 -3.07 0.82
N SER A 34 6.52 -2.85 -0.14
CA SER A 34 5.61 -1.71 -0.15
C SER A 34 4.68 -1.69 1.08
N ALA A 35 4.21 -2.85 1.52
CA ALA A 35 3.40 -2.97 2.73
C ALA A 35 4.19 -2.58 4.00
N LEU A 36 5.45 -3.00 4.11
CA LEU A 36 6.32 -2.63 5.23
C LEU A 36 6.66 -1.13 5.21
N ASP A 37 6.90 -0.56 4.03
CA ASP A 37 7.15 0.88 3.86
C ASP A 37 5.91 1.69 4.25
N ALA A 38 4.72 1.28 3.81
CA ALA A 38 3.45 1.93 4.17
C ALA A 38 3.19 1.88 5.69
N ALA A 39 3.42 0.74 6.32
CA ALA A 39 3.30 0.60 7.77
C ALA A 39 4.30 1.51 8.51
N SER A 40 5.55 1.56 8.04
CA SER A 40 6.60 2.42 8.61
C SER A 40 6.28 3.91 8.44
N ALA A 41 5.57 4.27 7.36
CA ALA A 41 5.09 5.62 7.11
C ALA A 41 3.84 6.01 7.95
N GLY A 42 3.27 5.06 8.71
CA GLY A 42 2.16 5.31 9.64
C GLY A 42 0.82 4.70 9.24
N ALA A 43 0.77 3.83 8.22
CA ALA A 43 -0.44 3.06 7.96
C ALA A 43 -0.69 2.06 9.10
N ALA A 44 -1.86 2.14 9.73
CA ALA A 44 -2.30 1.20 10.75
C ALA A 44 -2.71 -0.15 10.16
N ILE A 45 -3.16 -0.17 8.90
CA ILE A 45 -3.62 -1.35 8.17
C ILE A 45 -3.13 -1.27 6.73
N VAL A 46 -2.63 -2.39 6.20
CA VAL A 46 -2.30 -2.52 4.78
C VAL A 46 -3.21 -3.56 4.12
N HIS A 47 -3.78 -3.21 2.98
CA HIS A 47 -4.46 -4.13 2.08
C HIS A 47 -3.52 -4.46 0.91
N CYS A 48 -3.10 -5.72 0.87
CA CYS A 48 -2.18 -6.24 -0.14
C CYS A 48 -2.93 -6.74 -1.37
#